data_AF-A0A3D0LDP2-F1
#
_entry.id   AF-A0A3D0LDP2-F1
#
_cell.length_a   1.000
_cell.length_b   1.000
_cell.length_c   1.000
_cell.angle_alpha   90.00
_cell.angle_beta   90.00
_cell.angle_gamma   90.00
#
_symmetry.space_group_name_H-M   'P 1'
#
loop_
_entity.id
_entity.type
_entity.pdbx_description
1 polymer ?
#
loop_
_entity_poly.entity_id
_entity_poly.type
_entity_poly.pdbx_seq_one_letter_code
_entity_poly.pdbx_strand_id
1 'polypeptide(L)'
;MEIKQRDLANIDTLSAKDLDEFCLYWNSGPGRDAEKEKAKALKLGSEPDYPRGLYNCCALSCGWTFCDHRYENTCLLCDEEDTVRLKGNSIEIVGLLLNIAIRERTLAQIGEREYGLVLSGGGAKGAFEIGVWRWLERTGLIHKITGISGASVGALNSVLISCASIEEAEDIWLSIRQDDLTPVNWEALRKGAETLMRMAAGTAALPVNAVMMAKELSALAGGSVFTQGKLSEIVKRVLERKIPNHRIVFSCLARQSLQKQADPPTELL
;
A
#
# COMPACT_ATOMS: atom_id res chain seq x y z
N MET A 1 -18.16 10.73 14.32
CA MET A 1 -18.19 9.39 13.70
C MET A 1 -17.75 8.43 14.77
N GLU A 2 -18.55 7.42 15.09
CA GLU A 2 -18.30 6.54 16.24
C GLU A 2 -17.20 5.51 15.89
N ILE A 3 -16.17 5.41 16.74
CA ILE A 3 -15.11 4.39 16.60
C ILE A 3 -15.75 3.02 16.83
N LYS A 4 -15.54 2.09 15.89
CA LYS A 4 -16.18 0.77 15.97
C LYS A 4 -15.44 -0.09 16.97
N GLN A 5 -16.18 -0.95 17.68
CA GLN A 5 -15.60 -1.90 18.63
C GLN A 5 -14.53 -2.82 17.99
N ARG A 6 -14.69 -3.14 16.69
CA ARG A 6 -13.69 -3.90 15.91
C ARG A 6 -12.37 -3.15 15.77
N ASP A 7 -12.40 -1.83 15.67
CA ASP A 7 -11.20 -1.02 15.49
C ASP A 7 -10.39 -1.02 16.79
N LEU A 8 -11.06 -0.81 17.92
CA LEU A 8 -10.47 -0.93 19.26
C LEU A 8 -9.88 -2.32 19.51
N ALA A 9 -10.57 -3.39 19.13
CA ALA A 9 -10.05 -4.76 19.28
C ALA A 9 -8.78 -5.04 18.47
N ASN A 10 -8.55 -4.34 17.36
CA ASN A 10 -7.26 -4.45 16.64
C ASN A 10 -6.18 -3.61 17.32
N ILE A 11 -6.52 -2.39 17.76
CA ILE A 11 -5.58 -1.53 18.51
C ILE A 11 -5.12 -2.22 19.80
N ASP A 12 -6.01 -2.96 20.45
CA ASP A 12 -5.74 -3.73 21.67
C ASP A 12 -4.68 -4.83 21.51
N THR A 13 -4.30 -5.17 20.27
CA THR A 13 -3.21 -6.11 20.00
C THR A 13 -1.82 -5.48 20.08
N LEU A 14 -1.73 -4.15 20.16
CA LEU A 14 -0.48 -3.41 20.24
C LEU A 14 0.13 -3.47 21.63
N SER A 15 1.44 -3.65 21.69
CA SER A 15 2.18 -3.58 22.95
C SER A 15 2.33 -2.14 23.43
N ALA A 16 2.61 -1.96 24.73
CA ALA A 16 2.95 -0.65 25.29
C ALA A 16 4.13 0.03 24.54
N LYS A 17 5.08 -0.78 24.06
CA LYS A 17 6.21 -0.30 23.25
C LYS A 17 5.76 0.26 21.90
N ASP A 18 4.84 -0.42 21.21
CA ASP A 18 4.33 0.04 19.90
C ASP A 18 3.58 1.38 20.05
N LEU A 19 2.81 1.52 21.13
CA LEU A 19 2.09 2.75 21.46
C LEU A 19 3.03 3.89 21.84
N ASP A 20 4.10 3.62 22.57
CA ASP A 20 5.12 4.61 22.91
C ASP A 20 5.87 5.12 21.68
N GLU A 21 6.33 4.21 20.80
CA GLU A 21 6.95 4.55 19.53
C GLU A 21 6.00 5.37 18.64
N PHE A 22 4.72 4.99 18.59
CA PHE A 22 3.70 5.76 17.90
C PHE A 22 3.55 7.18 18.47
N CYS A 23 3.49 7.33 19.80
CA CYS A 23 3.40 8.65 20.43
C CYS A 23 4.61 9.52 20.11
N LEU A 24 5.82 8.96 20.12
CA LEU A 24 7.04 9.66 19.73
C LEU A 24 6.98 10.12 18.26
N TYR A 25 6.54 9.25 17.37
CA TYR A 25 6.37 9.56 15.95
C TYR A 25 5.31 10.66 15.73
N TRP A 26 4.14 10.52 16.36
CA TRP A 26 3.04 11.48 16.24
C TRP A 26 3.44 12.88 16.72
N ASN A 27 4.10 12.95 17.88
CA ASN A 27 4.50 14.22 18.48
C ASN A 27 5.69 14.86 17.73
N SER A 28 6.58 14.07 17.11
CA SER A 28 7.66 14.61 16.29
C SER A 28 7.17 15.21 14.96
N GLY A 29 6.16 14.60 14.32
CA GLY A 29 5.64 15.07 13.03
C GLY A 29 6.67 15.00 11.89
N PRO A 30 6.25 15.12 10.62
CA PRO A 30 7.18 15.07 9.49
C PRO A 30 8.09 16.32 9.50
N GLY A 31 9.40 16.10 9.71
CA GLY A 31 10.43 17.13 9.53
C GLY A 31 10.80 17.98 10.76
N ARG A 32 10.50 17.57 12.00
CA ARG A 32 10.94 18.28 13.22
C ARG A 32 11.82 17.39 14.12
N ASP A 33 12.76 18.04 14.82
CA ASP A 33 13.76 17.39 15.69
C ASP A 33 13.11 16.53 16.78
N ALA A 34 13.35 15.22 16.71
CA ALA A 34 12.82 14.23 17.66
C ALA A 34 13.19 14.54 19.13
N GLU A 35 14.37 15.11 19.39
CA GLU A 35 14.80 15.48 20.75
C GLU A 35 14.04 16.68 21.33
N LYS A 36 13.70 17.68 20.50
CA LYS A 36 12.93 18.86 20.93
C LYS A 36 11.48 18.52 21.23
N GLU A 37 10.88 17.65 20.43
CA GLU A 37 9.49 17.22 20.65
C GLU A 37 9.38 16.19 21.78
N LYS A 38 10.41 15.35 22.02
CA LYS A 38 10.51 14.53 23.23
C LYS A 38 10.47 15.37 24.51
N ALA A 39 11.14 16.52 24.53
CA ALA A 39 11.08 17.49 25.63
C ALA A 39 9.74 18.21 25.77
N LYS A 40 8.93 18.27 24.69
CA LYS A 40 7.60 18.90 24.67
C LYS A 40 6.49 17.92 25.07
N ALA A 41 6.59 16.66 24.64
CA ALA A 41 5.77 15.56 25.13
C ALA A 41 6.03 15.31 26.63
N LEU A 42 7.27 15.43 27.10
CA LEU A 42 7.58 15.42 28.55
C LEU A 42 6.91 16.57 29.31
N LYS A 43 6.67 17.72 28.66
CA LYS A 43 5.95 18.87 29.25
C LYS A 43 4.42 18.71 29.27
N LEU A 44 3.85 17.74 28.57
CA LEU A 44 2.43 17.37 28.73
C LEU A 44 2.19 16.54 30.00
N GLY A 45 3.23 15.98 30.62
CA GLY A 45 3.14 15.24 31.86
C GLY A 45 3.19 16.16 33.08
N SER A 46 2.03 16.61 33.56
CA SER A 46 1.89 16.92 35.00
C SER A 46 0.47 17.03 35.55
N GLU A 47 -0.61 16.99 34.76
CA GLU A 47 -1.97 16.99 35.33
C GLU A 47 -2.92 16.04 34.58
N PRO A 48 -3.51 15.04 35.26
CA PRO A 48 -4.59 14.24 34.71
C PRO A 48 -5.89 15.05 34.83
N ASP A 49 -6.07 16.05 33.97
CA ASP A 49 -7.29 16.86 33.99
C ASP A 49 -7.94 16.91 32.60
N TYR A 50 -8.25 15.73 32.06
CA TYR A 50 -9.33 15.63 31.09
C TYR A 50 -10.58 15.13 31.82
N PRO A 51 -11.72 15.82 31.71
CA PRO A 51 -12.93 15.43 32.43
C PRO A 51 -13.41 14.08 31.89
N ARG A 52 -13.13 12.99 32.62
CA ARG A 52 -13.44 11.60 32.21
C ARG A 52 -14.91 11.42 31.80
N GLY A 53 -15.83 12.22 32.34
CA GLY A 53 -17.25 12.22 31.95
C GLY A 53 -17.52 12.61 30.49
N LEU A 54 -16.61 13.33 29.83
CA LEU A 54 -16.73 13.72 28.42
C LEU A 54 -16.13 12.71 27.45
N TYR A 55 -15.44 11.68 27.94
CA TYR A 55 -14.78 10.69 27.11
C TYR A 55 -15.44 9.31 27.25
N ASN A 56 -15.36 8.54 26.19
CA ASN A 56 -15.57 7.09 26.18
C ASN A 56 -14.17 6.45 26.20
N CYS A 57 -13.78 5.90 27.35
CA CYS A 57 -12.46 5.30 27.52
C CYS A 57 -12.53 3.78 27.46
N CYS A 58 -11.56 3.18 26.78
CA CYS A 58 -11.37 1.75 26.62
C CYS A 58 -9.95 1.40 27.10
N ALA A 59 -9.87 0.57 28.15
CA ALA A 59 -8.61 0.02 28.62
C ALA A 59 -8.11 -1.02 27.61
N LEU A 60 -6.84 -0.93 27.27
CA LEU A 60 -6.13 -1.87 26.42
C LEU A 60 -5.41 -2.92 27.30
N SER A 61 -5.20 -4.10 26.75
CA SER A 61 -4.56 -5.26 27.37
C SER A 61 -3.11 -4.98 27.78
N CYS A 62 -2.46 -4.02 27.12
CA CYS A 62 -1.12 -3.53 27.47
C CYS A 62 -1.10 -2.51 28.61
N GLY A 63 -2.23 -2.26 29.29
CA GLY A 63 -2.34 -1.35 30.44
C GLY A 63 -2.59 0.12 30.08
N TRP A 64 -2.48 0.47 28.79
CA TRP A 64 -2.79 1.80 28.28
C TRP A 64 -4.29 2.02 28.14
N THR A 65 -4.72 3.29 28.05
CA THR A 65 -6.13 3.63 27.85
C THR A 65 -6.31 4.51 26.62
N PHE A 66 -7.21 4.10 25.73
CA PHE A 66 -7.66 4.92 24.61
C PHE A 66 -8.97 5.62 24.98
N CYS A 67 -9.04 6.94 24.83
CA CYS A 67 -10.22 7.73 25.17
C CYS A 67 -10.70 8.55 23.97
N ASP A 68 -11.95 8.35 23.55
CA ASP A 68 -12.60 9.11 22.48
C ASP A 68 -13.57 10.15 23.05
N HIS A 69 -13.51 11.40 22.59
CA HIS A 69 -14.38 12.45 23.10
C HIS A 69 -15.81 12.26 22.59
N ARG A 70 -16.80 12.32 23.48
CA ARG A 70 -18.22 12.03 23.16
C ARG A 70 -18.84 12.99 22.14
N TYR A 71 -18.33 14.22 22.06
CA TYR A 71 -18.94 15.30 21.30
C TYR A 71 -18.01 15.98 20.29
N GLU A 72 -16.71 15.70 20.34
CA GLU A 72 -15.69 16.38 19.53
C GLU A 72 -14.86 15.34 18.81
N ASN A 73 -14.24 15.74 17.70
CA ASN A 73 -13.37 14.86 16.93
C ASN A 73 -11.96 14.79 17.53
N THR A 74 -11.88 14.41 18.81
CA THR A 74 -10.64 14.40 19.59
C THR A 74 -10.53 13.08 20.35
N CYS A 75 -9.40 12.41 20.27
CA CYS A 75 -9.07 11.28 21.12
C CYS A 75 -7.74 11.49 21.86
N LEU A 76 -7.59 10.74 22.94
CA LEU A 76 -6.43 10.70 23.80
C LEU A 76 -5.91 9.27 23.88
N LEU A 77 -4.59 9.16 23.98
CA LEU A 77 -3.95 7.92 24.37
C LEU A 77 -3.19 8.17 25.68
N CYS A 78 -3.60 7.46 26.72
CA CYS A 78 -3.03 7.54 28.06
C CYS A 78 -2.19 6.30 28.33
N ASP A 79 -1.06 6.47 29.00
CA ASP A 79 -0.23 5.33 29.43
C ASP A 79 -0.78 4.67 30.70
N GLU A 80 -0.02 3.71 31.23
CA GLU A 80 -0.36 2.93 32.42
C GLU A 80 -0.51 3.79 33.69
N GLU A 81 0.11 4.97 33.71
CA GLU A 81 0.03 5.95 34.82
C GLU A 81 -1.13 6.93 34.63
N ASP A 82 -2.01 6.71 33.63
CA ASP A 82 -3.09 7.61 33.23
C ASP A 82 -2.60 8.97 32.71
N THR A 83 -1.33 9.04 32.29
CA THR A 83 -0.75 10.27 31.72
C THR A 83 -1.10 10.36 30.25
N VAL A 84 -1.63 11.50 29.81
CA VAL A 84 -1.95 11.75 28.39
C VAL A 84 -0.64 11.85 27.59
N ARG A 85 -0.36 10.84 26.77
CA ARG A 85 0.83 10.78 25.90
C ARG A 85 0.60 11.37 24.53
N LEU A 86 -0.65 11.39 24.10
CA LEU A 86 -1.04 11.84 22.78
C LEU A 86 -2.47 12.38 22.80
N LYS A 87 -2.67 13.47 22.05
CA LYS A 87 -3.96 14.10 21.80
C LYS A 87 -4.06 14.46 20.32
N GLY A 88 -5.19 14.18 19.69
CA GLY A 88 -5.42 14.58 18.31
C GLY A 88 -6.73 14.08 17.73
N ASN A 89 -6.85 14.14 16.40
CA ASN A 89 -8.06 13.77 15.68
C ASN A 89 -8.30 12.25 15.74
N SER A 90 -9.52 11.81 16.06
CA SER A 90 -9.80 10.38 16.23
C SER A 90 -9.65 9.59 14.94
N ILE A 91 -9.97 10.17 13.77
CA ILE A 91 -9.84 9.49 12.47
C ILE A 91 -8.37 9.22 12.13
N GLU A 92 -7.51 10.21 12.35
CA GLU A 92 -6.09 10.12 12.02
C GLU A 92 -5.37 9.14 12.95
N ILE A 93 -5.62 9.27 14.26
CA ILE A 93 -4.96 8.43 15.27
C ILE A 93 -5.41 6.97 15.14
N VAL A 94 -6.72 6.72 15.05
CA VAL A 94 -7.25 5.36 14.89
C VAL A 94 -6.75 4.76 13.58
N GLY A 95 -6.76 5.51 12.48
CA GLY A 95 -6.27 5.03 11.19
C GLY A 95 -4.79 4.61 11.24
N LEU A 96 -3.94 5.41 11.88
CA LEU A 96 -2.52 5.07 12.02
C LEU A 96 -2.27 3.91 12.98
N LEU A 97 -2.94 3.88 14.13
CA LEU A 97 -2.84 2.76 15.08
C LEU A 97 -3.31 1.45 14.45
N LEU A 98 -4.39 1.47 13.67
CA LEU A 98 -4.85 0.30 12.91
C LEU A 98 -3.80 -0.17 11.91
N ASN A 99 -3.15 0.75 11.19
CA ASN A 99 -2.08 0.39 10.26
C ASN A 99 -0.90 -0.28 10.99
N ILE A 100 -0.52 0.21 12.17
CA ILE A 100 0.53 -0.41 13.00
C ILE A 100 0.06 -1.80 13.47
N ALA A 101 -1.15 -1.93 13.98
CA ALA A 101 -1.68 -3.22 14.45
C ALA A 101 -1.75 -4.27 13.33
N ILE A 102 -2.21 -3.87 12.15
CA ILE A 102 -2.24 -4.73 10.96
C ILE A 102 -0.81 -5.11 10.55
N ARG A 103 0.13 -4.16 10.59
CA ARG A 103 1.54 -4.42 10.29
C ARG A 103 2.13 -5.46 11.23
N GLU A 104 2.03 -5.26 12.55
CA GLU A 104 2.60 -6.17 13.54
C GLU A 104 1.96 -7.56 13.45
N ARG A 105 0.64 -7.65 13.28
CA ARG A 105 -0.03 -8.93 13.05
C ARG A 105 0.46 -9.60 11.77
N THR A 106 0.62 -8.85 10.69
CA THR A 106 1.12 -9.37 9.41
C THR A 106 2.54 -9.90 9.57
N LEU A 107 3.42 -9.14 10.23
CA LEU A 107 4.79 -9.56 10.52
C LEU A 107 4.82 -10.83 11.38
N ALA A 108 3.98 -10.92 12.42
CA ALA A 108 3.89 -12.11 13.27
C ALA A 108 3.37 -13.36 12.51
N GLN A 109 2.56 -13.18 11.47
CA GLN A 109 2.07 -14.28 10.63
C GLN A 109 3.07 -14.70 9.54
N ILE A 110 3.99 -13.82 9.16
CA ILE A 110 5.07 -14.12 8.23
C ILE A 110 6.14 -14.92 8.98
N GLY A 111 5.87 -16.21 9.16
CA GLY A 111 6.84 -17.17 9.70
C GLY A 111 7.91 -17.58 8.67
N GLU A 112 8.34 -18.85 8.70
CA GLU A 112 9.32 -19.39 7.74
C GLU A 112 8.75 -19.70 6.34
N ARG A 113 7.56 -19.19 6.02
CA ARG A 113 6.91 -19.48 4.74
C ARG A 113 7.52 -18.63 3.62
N GLU A 114 7.56 -19.21 2.43
CA GLU A 114 7.85 -18.52 1.20
C GLU A 114 6.56 -18.05 0.53
N TYR A 115 6.63 -16.94 -0.20
CA TYR A 115 5.46 -16.28 -0.79
C TYR A 115 5.67 -15.99 -2.28
N GLY A 116 4.57 -16.09 -3.02
CA GLY A 116 4.46 -15.54 -4.37
C GLY A 116 3.89 -14.12 -4.33
N LEU A 117 4.53 -13.18 -5.01
CA LEU A 117 4.04 -11.81 -5.19
C LEU A 117 3.30 -11.68 -6.52
N VAL A 118 2.04 -11.27 -6.48
CA VAL A 118 1.21 -11.06 -7.68
C VAL A 118 0.91 -9.57 -7.83
N LEU A 119 1.45 -8.97 -8.88
CA LEU A 119 1.33 -7.54 -9.18
C LEU A 119 0.21 -7.31 -10.19
N SER A 120 -0.71 -6.42 -9.85
CA SER A 120 -1.91 -6.20 -10.65
C SER A 120 -1.64 -5.16 -11.73
N GLY A 121 -2.47 -5.17 -12.79
CA GLY A 121 -2.50 -4.06 -13.73
C GLY A 121 -3.10 -2.79 -13.08
N GLY A 122 -2.83 -1.62 -13.65
CA GLY A 122 -3.39 -0.37 -13.10
C GLY A 122 -2.86 0.95 -13.69
N GLY A 123 -2.06 0.91 -14.76
CA GLY A 123 -1.49 2.12 -15.37
C GLY A 123 -0.52 2.83 -14.43
N ALA A 124 -0.60 4.16 -14.34
CA ALA A 124 0.28 4.97 -13.49
C ALA A 124 0.23 4.62 -11.98
N LYS A 125 -0.83 3.94 -11.51
CA LYS A 125 -0.94 3.49 -10.11
C LYS A 125 0.09 2.42 -9.73
N GLY A 126 0.79 1.82 -10.71
CA GLY A 126 1.89 0.90 -10.47
C GLY A 126 3.06 1.48 -9.66
N ALA A 127 3.19 2.81 -9.56
CA ALA A 127 4.19 3.45 -8.68
C ALA A 127 4.02 3.03 -7.21
N PHE A 128 2.78 2.76 -6.79
CA PHE A 128 2.49 2.26 -5.45
C PHE A 128 3.16 0.91 -5.20
N GLU A 129 3.21 0.01 -6.19
CA GLU A 129 3.84 -1.30 -6.05
C GLU A 129 5.35 -1.19 -5.80
N ILE A 130 6.02 -0.16 -6.33
CA ILE A 130 7.43 0.14 -6.02
C ILE A 130 7.58 0.60 -4.56
N GLY A 131 6.67 1.44 -4.07
CA GLY A 131 6.66 1.82 -2.65
C GLY A 131 6.46 0.62 -1.72
N VAL A 132 5.61 -0.34 -2.11
CA VAL A 132 5.45 -1.62 -1.40
C VAL A 132 6.75 -2.42 -1.43
N TRP A 133 7.43 -2.53 -2.57
CA TRP A 133 8.74 -3.19 -2.65
C TRP A 133 9.79 -2.52 -1.75
N ARG A 134 9.89 -1.18 -1.75
CA ARG A 134 10.77 -0.42 -0.83
C ARG A 134 10.48 -0.76 0.64
N TRP A 135 9.22 -0.93 0.99
CA TRP A 135 8.82 -1.34 2.34
C TRP A 135 9.22 -2.80 2.64
N LEU A 136 9.07 -3.72 1.69
CA LEU A 136 9.51 -5.11 1.82
C LEU A 136 11.03 -5.22 1.99
N GLU A 137 11.83 -4.40 1.31
CA GLU A 137 13.28 -4.30 1.51
C GLU A 137 13.61 -3.83 2.93
N ARG A 138 13.00 -2.73 3.39
CA ARG A 138 13.27 -2.14 4.72
C ARG A 138 12.88 -3.04 5.89
N THR A 139 11.80 -3.81 5.73
CA THR A 139 11.36 -4.78 6.74
C THR A 139 12.11 -6.10 6.64
N GLY A 140 13.02 -6.23 5.67
CA GLY A 140 13.73 -7.46 5.39
C GLY A 140 12.81 -8.57 4.92
N LEU A 141 11.59 -8.32 4.47
CA LEU A 141 10.65 -9.35 4.00
C LEU A 141 10.89 -9.78 2.56
N ILE A 142 11.63 -9.01 1.77
CA ILE A 142 11.86 -9.27 0.35
C ILE A 142 12.46 -10.67 0.08
N HIS A 143 13.30 -11.19 0.99
CA HIS A 143 13.91 -12.51 0.85
C HIS A 143 12.93 -13.69 1.00
N LYS A 144 11.72 -13.44 1.52
CA LYS A 144 10.64 -14.44 1.61
C LYS A 144 9.85 -14.55 0.30
N ILE A 145 10.06 -13.64 -0.66
CA ILE A 145 9.42 -13.69 -1.97
C ILE A 145 10.25 -14.59 -2.90
N THR A 146 9.66 -15.71 -3.35
CA THR A 146 10.35 -16.70 -4.21
C THR A 146 9.80 -16.77 -5.63
N GLY A 147 8.63 -16.20 -5.86
CA GLY A 147 8.05 -16.07 -7.20
C GLY A 147 7.35 -14.73 -7.37
N ILE A 148 7.43 -14.15 -8.57
CA ILE A 148 6.72 -12.93 -8.91
C ILE A 148 5.95 -13.12 -10.21
N SER A 149 4.70 -12.64 -10.23
CA SER A 149 3.91 -12.58 -11.46
C SER A 149 3.30 -11.20 -11.62
N GLY A 150 3.08 -10.78 -12.85
CA GLY A 150 2.56 -9.45 -13.12
C GLY A 150 1.82 -9.34 -14.44
N ALA A 151 0.83 -8.45 -14.50
CA ALA A 151 0.08 -8.11 -15.70
C ALA A 151 0.16 -6.61 -16.01
N SER A 152 0.37 -6.23 -17.28
CA SER A 152 0.52 -4.84 -17.72
C SER A 152 1.62 -4.10 -16.95
N VAL A 153 1.32 -3.01 -16.23
CA VAL A 153 2.30 -2.31 -15.38
C VAL A 153 2.88 -3.19 -14.27
N GLY A 154 2.08 -4.11 -13.72
CA GLY A 154 2.58 -5.10 -12.76
C GLY A 154 3.60 -6.05 -13.40
N ALA A 155 3.55 -6.24 -14.72
CA ALA A 155 4.53 -7.03 -15.46
C ALA A 155 5.85 -6.26 -15.70
N LEU A 156 5.79 -4.93 -15.83
CA LEU A 156 6.99 -4.08 -15.75
C LEU A 156 7.60 -4.17 -14.35
N ASN A 157 6.77 -3.99 -13.32
CA ASN A 157 7.24 -4.02 -11.94
C ASN A 157 7.80 -5.39 -11.53
N SER A 158 7.26 -6.50 -12.03
CA SER A 158 7.82 -7.82 -11.77
C SER A 158 9.22 -7.98 -12.36
N VAL A 159 9.46 -7.43 -13.56
CA VAL A 159 10.79 -7.37 -14.17
C VAL A 159 11.72 -6.45 -13.38
N LEU A 160 11.25 -5.28 -12.95
CA LEU A 160 12.05 -4.35 -12.14
C LEU A 160 12.49 -4.99 -10.82
N ILE A 161 11.59 -5.64 -10.09
CA ILE A 161 11.94 -6.32 -8.83
C ILE A 161 12.95 -7.46 -9.07
N SER A 162 12.82 -8.16 -10.20
CA SER A 162 13.68 -9.32 -10.50
C SER A 162 15.06 -8.94 -11.04
N CYS A 163 15.18 -7.77 -11.67
CA CYS A 163 16.34 -7.41 -12.48
C CYS A 163 17.00 -6.08 -12.11
N ALA A 164 16.37 -5.22 -11.31
CA ALA A 164 16.89 -3.90 -10.94
C ALA A 164 17.05 -3.76 -9.41
N SER A 165 17.85 -2.79 -8.99
CA SER A 165 17.81 -2.28 -7.62
C SER A 165 16.56 -1.44 -7.40
N ILE A 166 16.12 -1.33 -6.14
CA ILE A 166 14.97 -0.50 -5.78
C ILE A 166 15.21 0.98 -6.12
N GLU A 167 16.44 1.48 -6.00
CA GLU A 167 16.83 2.84 -6.42
C GLU A 167 16.66 3.04 -7.92
N GLU A 168 17.16 2.10 -8.74
CA GLU A 168 17.00 2.16 -10.20
C GLU A 168 15.51 2.13 -10.60
N ALA A 169 14.71 1.33 -9.91
CA ALA A 169 13.28 1.24 -10.18
C ALA A 169 12.54 2.53 -9.80
N GLU A 170 12.89 3.14 -8.66
CA GLU A 170 12.35 4.45 -8.28
C GLU A 170 12.75 5.54 -9.28
N ASP A 171 14.01 5.58 -9.72
CA ASP A 171 14.48 6.53 -10.73
C ASP A 171 13.72 6.37 -12.05
N ILE A 172 13.52 5.12 -12.49
CA ILE A 172 12.71 4.82 -13.67
C ILE A 172 11.30 5.38 -13.49
N TRP A 173 10.64 5.10 -12.37
CA TRP A 173 9.28 5.58 -12.10
C TRP A 173 9.19 7.10 -11.97
N LEU A 174 10.17 7.76 -11.35
CA LEU A 174 10.25 9.22 -11.24
C LEU A 174 10.54 9.90 -12.58
N SER A 175 11.16 9.19 -13.52
CA SER A 175 11.45 9.71 -14.86
C SER A 175 10.24 9.67 -15.82
N ILE A 176 9.17 8.96 -15.45
CA ILE A 176 7.96 8.83 -16.27
C ILE A 176 7.20 10.15 -16.25
N ARG A 177 7.01 10.74 -17.43
CA ARG A 177 6.30 12.01 -17.62
C ARG A 177 4.84 11.77 -18.00
N GLN A 178 4.03 12.81 -17.85
CA GLN A 178 2.62 12.75 -18.26
C GLN A 178 2.45 12.47 -19.76
N ASP A 179 3.42 12.88 -20.58
CA ASP A 179 3.46 12.59 -22.03
C ASP A 179 3.79 11.12 -22.35
N ASP A 180 4.39 10.38 -21.39
CA ASP A 180 4.61 8.94 -21.51
C ASP A 180 3.32 8.13 -21.24
N LEU A 181 2.28 8.80 -20.73
CA LEU A 181 0.97 8.24 -20.42
C LEU A 181 -0.02 8.69 -21.50
N THR A 182 -0.92 7.79 -21.92
CA THR A 182 -1.99 8.19 -22.84
C THR A 182 -2.99 9.09 -22.14
N PRO A 183 -3.35 10.26 -22.71
CA PRO A 183 -4.56 10.94 -22.31
C PRO A 183 -5.74 10.02 -22.60
N VAL A 184 -6.61 9.86 -21.61
CA VAL A 184 -7.82 9.04 -21.72
C VAL A 184 -8.63 9.56 -22.90
N ASN A 185 -8.84 8.71 -23.91
CA ASN A 185 -9.67 9.06 -25.06
C ASN A 185 -11.14 9.03 -24.65
N TRP A 186 -11.62 10.16 -24.13
CA TRP A 186 -12.99 10.33 -23.64
C TRP A 186 -14.05 10.03 -24.69
N GLU A 187 -13.74 10.20 -25.98
CA GLU A 187 -14.65 9.90 -27.08
C GLU A 187 -14.79 8.39 -27.32
N ALA A 188 -13.69 7.64 -27.19
CA ALA A 188 -13.72 6.18 -27.21
C ALA A 188 -14.45 5.61 -25.98
N LEU A 189 -14.24 6.22 -24.80
CA LEU A 189 -14.93 5.86 -23.56
C LEU A 189 -16.44 6.12 -23.66
N ARG A 190 -16.83 7.28 -24.19
CA ARG A 190 -18.23 7.66 -24.44
C ARG A 190 -18.90 6.68 -25.39
N LYS A 191 -18.25 6.32 -26.50
CA LYS A 191 -18.77 5.31 -27.45
C LYS A 191 -18.89 3.92 -26.83
N GLY A 192 -17.93 3.52 -25.99
CA GLY A 192 -18.01 2.27 -25.23
C GLY A 192 -19.18 2.24 -24.25
N ALA A 193 -19.37 3.32 -23.50
CA ALA A 193 -20.51 3.48 -22.58
C ALA A 193 -21.85 3.52 -23.32
N GLU A 194 -21.96 4.21 -24.45
CA GLU A 194 -23.17 4.23 -25.29
C GLU A 194 -23.52 2.84 -25.84
N THR A 195 -22.50 2.08 -26.26
CA THR A 195 -22.67 0.71 -26.72
C THR A 195 -23.17 -0.19 -25.58
N LEU A 196 -22.62 -0.03 -24.38
CA LEU A 196 -23.05 -0.75 -23.18
C LEU A 196 -24.50 -0.44 -22.80
N MET A 197 -24.89 0.85 -22.82
CA MET A 197 -26.26 1.29 -22.52
C MET A 197 -27.26 0.74 -23.54
N ARG A 198 -26.88 0.67 -24.83
CA ARG A 198 -27.70 0.05 -25.88
C ARG A 198 -27.84 -1.47 -25.69
N MET A 199 -26.80 -2.15 -25.23
CA MET A 199 -26.86 -3.59 -24.93
C MET A 199 -27.70 -3.88 -23.67
N ALA A 200 -27.58 -3.05 -22.63
CA ALA A 200 -28.33 -3.18 -21.39
C ALA A 200 -29.83 -2.90 -21.57
N ALA A 201 -30.20 -2.05 -22.55
CA ALA A 201 -31.59 -1.79 -22.90
C ALA A 201 -32.34 -2.99 -23.51
N GLY A 202 -31.63 -4.07 -23.87
CA GLY A 202 -32.20 -5.25 -24.53
C GLY A 202 -32.40 -6.50 -23.67
N THR A 203 -31.85 -6.57 -22.45
CA THR A 203 -31.92 -7.78 -21.60
C THR A 203 -31.97 -7.44 -20.11
N ALA A 204 -32.89 -8.07 -19.36
CA ALA A 204 -33.11 -7.84 -17.93
C ALA A 204 -31.93 -8.25 -17.00
N ALA A 205 -30.90 -8.89 -17.54
CA ALA A 205 -29.66 -9.21 -16.83
C ALA A 205 -28.47 -8.69 -17.63
N LEU A 206 -27.53 -8.00 -16.97
CA LEU A 206 -26.28 -7.57 -17.60
C LEU A 206 -25.41 -8.80 -17.88
N PRO A 207 -25.04 -9.08 -19.14
CA PRO A 207 -24.12 -10.17 -19.43
C PRO A 207 -22.78 -9.90 -18.74
N VAL A 208 -22.11 -10.96 -18.25
CA VAL A 208 -20.82 -10.86 -17.53
C VAL A 208 -19.78 -10.05 -18.30
N ASN A 209 -19.80 -10.15 -19.63
CA ASN A 209 -18.93 -9.38 -20.53
C ASN A 209 -19.18 -7.87 -20.45
N ALA A 210 -20.43 -7.44 -20.22
CA ALA A 210 -20.79 -6.03 -20.01
C ALA A 210 -20.27 -5.53 -18.65
N VAL A 211 -20.32 -6.35 -17.60
CA VAL A 211 -19.77 -6.01 -16.27
C VAL A 211 -18.24 -5.92 -16.30
N MET A 212 -17.57 -6.85 -16.99
CA MET A 212 -16.11 -6.80 -17.19
C MET A 212 -15.71 -5.56 -18.00
N MET A 213 -16.42 -5.28 -19.10
CA MET A 213 -16.14 -4.10 -19.92
C MET A 213 -16.40 -2.79 -19.15
N ALA A 214 -17.42 -2.74 -18.29
CA ALA A 214 -17.66 -1.60 -17.40
C ALA A 214 -16.53 -1.40 -16.38
N LYS A 215 -15.95 -2.50 -15.85
CA LYS A 215 -14.76 -2.44 -14.99
C LYS A 215 -13.53 -1.92 -15.74
N GLU A 216 -13.31 -2.37 -16.97
CA GLU A 216 -12.22 -1.86 -17.82
C GLU A 216 -12.41 -0.38 -18.16
N LEU A 217 -13.61 0.04 -18.56
CA LEU A 217 -13.94 1.45 -18.78
C LEU A 217 -13.78 2.30 -17.50
N SER A 218 -14.18 1.79 -16.34
CA SER A 218 -13.98 2.49 -15.06
C SER A 218 -12.50 2.62 -14.69
N ALA A 219 -11.69 1.59 -14.99
CA ALA A 219 -10.24 1.65 -14.80
C ALA A 219 -9.58 2.69 -15.74
N LEU A 220 -10.09 2.86 -16.95
CA LEU A 220 -9.67 3.91 -17.90
C LEU A 220 -10.15 5.30 -17.48
N ALA A 221 -11.30 5.43 -16.83
CA ALA A 221 -11.84 6.72 -16.39
C ALA A 221 -11.13 7.32 -15.16
N GLY A 222 -10.43 6.48 -14.37
CA GLY A 222 -9.83 6.86 -13.09
C GLY A 222 -8.29 6.90 -13.06
N GLY A 223 -7.62 6.89 -14.21
CA GLY A 223 -6.15 6.98 -14.27
C GLY A 223 -5.57 6.91 -15.67
N SER A 224 -4.40 7.53 -15.86
CA SER A 224 -3.66 7.48 -17.13
C SER A 224 -3.06 6.09 -17.36
N VAL A 225 -3.15 5.59 -18.59
CA VAL A 225 -2.65 4.27 -18.98
C VAL A 225 -1.36 4.41 -19.77
N PHE A 226 -0.37 3.55 -19.50
CA PHE A 226 0.85 3.48 -20.28
C PHE A 226 0.56 3.04 -21.72
N THR A 227 1.20 3.67 -22.70
CA THR A 227 1.22 3.10 -24.05
C THR A 227 1.94 1.75 -24.03
N GLN A 228 1.44 0.79 -24.81
CA GLN A 228 2.08 -0.51 -24.96
C GLN A 228 3.53 -0.39 -25.49
N GLY A 229 3.78 0.60 -26.36
CA GLY A 229 5.11 0.88 -26.92
C GLY A 229 6.13 1.32 -25.86
N LYS A 230 5.76 2.29 -25.00
CA LYS A 230 6.66 2.79 -23.95
C LYS A 230 6.92 1.74 -22.87
N LEU A 231 5.90 0.99 -22.48
CA LEU A 231 6.05 -0.10 -21.51
C LEU A 231 7.06 -1.15 -22.02
N SER A 232 6.94 -1.55 -23.29
CA SER A 232 7.86 -2.50 -23.93
C SER A 232 9.29 -1.96 -24.02
N GLU A 233 9.46 -0.68 -24.33
CA GLU A 233 10.78 -0.01 -24.37
C GLU A 233 11.47 -0.05 -23.00
N ILE A 234 10.77 0.32 -21.93
CA ILE A 234 11.31 0.33 -20.56
C ILE A 234 11.69 -1.09 -20.14
N VAL A 235 10.80 -2.07 -20.36
CA VAL A 235 11.05 -3.48 -20.03
C VAL A 235 12.29 -4.01 -20.76
N LYS A 236 12.42 -3.76 -22.07
CA LYS A 236 13.59 -4.19 -22.84
C LYS A 236 14.88 -3.57 -22.32
N ARG A 237 14.89 -2.27 -22.04
CA ARG A 237 16.06 -1.57 -21.50
C ARG A 237 16.52 -2.14 -20.16
N VAL A 238 15.59 -2.59 -19.32
CA VAL A 238 15.89 -3.24 -18.04
C VAL A 238 16.47 -4.64 -18.27
N LEU A 239 15.86 -5.44 -19.15
CA LEU A 239 16.30 -6.80 -19.46
C LEU A 239 17.67 -6.87 -20.17
N GLU A 240 17.96 -5.91 -21.06
CA GLU A 240 19.25 -5.85 -21.78
C GLU A 240 20.45 -5.56 -20.86
N ARG A 241 20.21 -5.03 -19.66
CA ARG A 241 21.27 -4.56 -18.75
C ARG A 241 21.70 -5.58 -17.71
N LYS A 242 20.89 -6.58 -17.35
CA LYS A 242 21.18 -7.49 -16.23
C LYS A 242 20.60 -8.90 -16.44
N ILE A 243 21.34 -9.89 -15.94
CA ILE A 243 20.85 -11.27 -15.79
C ILE A 243 19.91 -11.30 -14.57
N PRO A 244 18.73 -11.95 -14.64
CA PRO A 244 17.78 -12.00 -13.53
C PRO A 244 18.41 -12.55 -12.25
N ASN A 245 17.99 -12.02 -11.11
CA ASN A 245 18.39 -12.54 -9.81
C ASN A 245 17.88 -13.99 -9.69
N HIS A 246 18.78 -14.97 -9.63
CA HIS A 246 18.51 -16.41 -9.84
C HIS A 246 17.60 -17.05 -8.78
N ARG A 247 17.22 -16.28 -7.75
CA ARG A 247 16.37 -16.72 -6.65
C ARG A 247 14.87 -16.46 -6.89
N ILE A 248 14.51 -15.62 -7.86
CA ILE A 248 13.12 -15.24 -8.12
C ILE A 248 12.71 -15.71 -9.51
N VAL A 249 11.74 -16.64 -9.57
CA VAL A 249 11.12 -17.05 -10.82
C VAL A 249 10.05 -16.02 -11.18
N PHE A 250 10.12 -15.43 -12.39
CA PHE A 250 9.12 -14.46 -12.84
C PHE A 250 8.37 -14.91 -14.10
N SER A 251 7.07 -14.60 -14.14
CA SER A 251 6.21 -14.78 -15.33
C SER A 251 5.53 -13.47 -15.69
N CYS A 252 5.64 -13.08 -16.96
CA CYS A 252 5.14 -11.83 -17.50
C CYS A 252 4.19 -12.13 -18.68
N LEU A 253 2.92 -11.77 -18.53
CA LEU A 253 1.94 -11.83 -19.63
C LEU A 253 1.97 -10.51 -20.41
N ALA A 254 3.07 -10.22 -21.10
CA ALA A 254 3.08 -9.29 -22.22
C ALA A 254 2.83 -10.10 -23.50
N ARG A 255 1.74 -9.83 -24.22
CA ARG A 255 1.30 -10.62 -25.38
C ARG A 255 2.46 -10.80 -26.40
N GLN A 256 2.96 -12.04 -26.47
CA GLN A 256 3.66 -12.69 -27.59
C GLN A 256 5.06 -12.20 -28.04
N SER A 257 5.87 -11.56 -27.21
CA SER A 257 7.25 -11.21 -27.62
C SER A 257 8.39 -11.48 -26.63
N LEU A 258 8.09 -11.93 -25.40
CA LEU A 258 9.12 -12.14 -24.36
C LEU A 258 9.46 -13.61 -24.08
N GLN A 259 8.90 -14.55 -24.85
CA GLN A 259 9.06 -15.99 -24.61
C GLN A 259 10.38 -16.59 -25.15
N LYS A 260 11.37 -15.76 -25.52
CA LYS A 260 12.64 -16.22 -26.12
C LYS A 260 13.91 -15.98 -25.29
N GLN A 261 13.81 -15.65 -24.00
CA GLN A 261 14.99 -15.47 -23.14
C GLN A 261 14.83 -16.10 -21.74
N ALA A 262 14.34 -17.33 -21.73
CA ALA A 262 14.48 -18.23 -20.59
C ALA A 262 14.69 -19.66 -21.13
N ASP A 263 15.72 -19.85 -21.94
CA ASP A 263 16.23 -21.21 -22.15
C ASP A 263 16.90 -21.63 -20.84
N PRO A 264 16.53 -22.78 -20.25
CA PRO A 264 17.27 -23.33 -19.13
C PRO A 264 18.71 -23.64 -19.58
N PRO A 265 19.72 -23.53 -18.70
CA PRO A 265 21.08 -23.87 -19.07
C PRO A 265 21.13 -25.34 -19.51
N THR A 266 21.54 -25.53 -20.75
CA THR A 266 21.78 -26.85 -21.32
C THR A 266 23.11 -27.37 -20.76
N GLU A 267 23.02 -28.56 -20.15
CA GLU A 267 24.05 -29.57 -19.87
C GLU A 267 25.07 -29.37 -18.74
N LEU A 268 25.02 -30.27 -17.75
CA LEU A 268 26.15 -31.12 -17.33
C LEU A 268 25.67 -32.32 -16.48
N LEU A 269 25.86 -33.51 -17.07
CA LEU A 269 25.70 -34.91 -16.58
C LEU A 269 24.28 -35.51 -16.50
#